data_AF-A0A955TQL4-F1
#
_entry.id   AF-A0A955TQL4-F1
#
_cell.length_a   1.000
_cell.length_b   1.000
_cell.length_c   1.000
_cell.angle_alpha   90.00
_cell.angle_beta   90.00
_cell.angle_gamma   90.00
#
_symmetry.space_group_name_H-M   'P 1'
#
loop_
_entity.id
_entity.type
_entity.pdbx_description
1 polymer ?
#
loop_
_entity_poly.entity_id
_entity_poly.type
_entity_poly.pdbx_seq_one_letter_code
_entity_poly.pdbx_strand_id
1 'polypeptide(L)'
;WEEELEYRMTLQENHLKTVRVQVERTHDSLTFLIVDEGEGFDWTQYEKLHPDHLWESHGRGIAMAKAMSFHKMEYLGKGNQVLCLASPKFHEQPHLGNPANLEKTPS
;
A
#
# COMPACT_ATOMS: atom_id res chain seq x y z
N TRP A 1 11.70 -5.11 14.46
CA TRP A 1 10.27 -4.86 14.17
C TRP A 1 9.50 -6.17 14.15
N GLU A 2 10.05 -7.26 13.60
CA GLU A 2 9.50 -8.62 13.70
C GLU A 2 9.36 -9.12 15.15
N GLU A 3 10.41 -9.00 15.97
CA GLU A 3 10.35 -9.38 17.40
C GLU A 3 9.28 -8.59 18.19
N GLU A 4 9.09 -7.31 17.86
CA GLU A 4 8.06 -6.46 18.46
C GLU A 4 6.65 -6.87 18.01
N LEU A 5 6.50 -7.32 16.75
CA LEU A 5 5.25 -7.89 16.24
C LEU A 5 4.93 -9.19 16.96
N GLU A 6 5.89 -10.11 17.07
CA GLU A 6 5.73 -11.36 17.80
C GLU A 6 5.34 -11.12 19.25
N TYR A 7 6.03 -10.20 19.93
CA TYR A 7 5.67 -9.80 21.28
C TYR A 7 4.23 -9.27 21.38
N ARG A 8 3.83 -8.33 20.49
CA ARG A 8 2.46 -7.78 20.49
C ARG A 8 1.40 -8.82 20.20
N MET A 9 1.69 -9.83 19.37
CA MET A 9 0.78 -10.95 19.12
C MET A 9 0.55 -11.81 20.36
N THR A 10 1.45 -11.80 21.35
CA THR A 10 1.25 -12.51 22.63
C THR A 10 0.32 -11.77 23.58
N LEU A 11 0.17 -10.45 23.47
CA LEU A 11 -0.61 -9.63 24.41
C LEU A 11 -2.10 -9.91 24.30
N GLN A 12 -2.75 -10.27 25.41
CA GLN A 12 -4.16 -10.66 25.48
C GLN A 12 -5.11 -9.66 24.80
N GLU A 13 -4.83 -8.37 24.94
CA GLU A 13 -5.58 -7.27 24.30
C GLU A 13 -5.57 -7.29 22.77
N ASN A 14 -4.63 -8.00 22.13
CA ASN A 14 -4.50 -8.10 20.68
C ASN A 14 -5.07 -9.40 20.10
N HIS A 15 -5.31 -10.44 20.91
CA HIS A 15 -5.79 -11.75 20.41
C HIS A 15 -7.18 -11.70 19.79
N LEU A 16 -8.01 -10.75 20.24
CA LEU A 16 -9.37 -10.57 19.74
C LEU A 16 -9.48 -9.47 18.69
N LYS A 17 -8.39 -8.75 18.40
CA LYS A 17 -8.42 -7.66 17.42
C LYS A 17 -8.59 -8.24 16.04
N THR A 18 -9.54 -7.70 15.30
CA THR A 18 -9.78 -8.07 13.92
C THR A 18 -9.53 -6.90 12.98
N VAL A 19 -9.17 -7.24 11.74
CA VAL A 19 -9.15 -6.29 10.62
C VAL A 19 -10.15 -6.80 9.60
N ARG A 20 -11.04 -5.91 9.17
CA ARG A 20 -11.98 -6.19 8.10
C ARG A 20 -11.47 -5.57 6.81
N VAL A 21 -11.40 -6.41 5.78
CA VAL A 21 -11.07 -5.98 4.43
C VAL A 21 -12.28 -6.21 3.54
N GLN A 22 -12.80 -5.14 2.96
CA GLN A 22 -13.82 -5.19 1.92
C GLN A 22 -13.17 -4.88 0.58
N VAL A 23 -13.51 -5.67 -0.43
CA VAL A 23 -12.98 -5.53 -1.79
C VAL A 23 -14.14 -5.44 -2.76
N GLU A 24 -14.17 -4.37 -3.53
CA GLU A 24 -15.11 -4.19 -4.62
C GLU A 24 -14.34 -4.13 -5.94
N ARG A 25 -14.78 -4.95 -6.91
CA ARG A 25 -14.16 -5.01 -8.23
C ARG A 25 -15.13 -4.53 -9.28
N THR A 26 -14.68 -3.58 -10.09
CA THR A 26 -15.32 -3.19 -11.34
C THR A 26 -14.45 -3.63 -12.53
N HIS A 27 -14.87 -3.31 -13.75
CA HIS A 27 -14.06 -3.53 -14.95
C HIS A 27 -12.76 -2.72 -14.92
N ASP A 28 -12.81 -1.49 -14.38
CA ASP A 28 -11.73 -0.51 -14.48
C ASP A 28 -11.06 -0.19 -13.13
N SER A 29 -11.57 -0.74 -12.02
CA SER A 29 -11.05 -0.46 -10.68
C SER A 29 -11.17 -1.62 -9.70
N LEU A 30 -10.28 -1.63 -8.72
CA LEU A 30 -10.38 -2.37 -7.47
C LEU A 30 -10.41 -1.36 -6.32
N THR A 31 -11.44 -1.44 -5.49
CA THR A 31 -11.58 -0.61 -4.30
C THR A 31 -11.42 -1.49 -3.07
N PHE A 32 -10.52 -1.09 -2.17
CA PHE A 32 -10.28 -1.77 -0.91
C PHE A 32 -10.66 -0.83 0.23
N LEU A 33 -11.52 -1.29 1.12
CA LEU A 33 -11.76 -0.63 2.41
C LEU A 33 -11.21 -1.54 3.51
N ILE A 34 -10.18 -1.07 4.19
CA ILE A 34 -9.54 -1.76 5.32
C ILE A 34 -9.92 -1.02 6.59
N VAL A 35 -10.46 -1.75 7.57
CA VAL A 35 -10.90 -1.20 8.86
C VAL A 35 -10.34 -2.03 9.99
N ASP A 36 -9.65 -1.39 10.93
CA ASP A 36 -9.16 -2.00 12.16
C ASP A 36 -9.92 -1.50 13.40
N GLU A 37 -9.76 -2.23 14.51
CA GLU A 37 -10.41 -1.95 15.80
C GLU A 37 -9.57 -1.07 16.73
N GLY A 38 -8.49 -0.48 16.24
CA GLY A 38 -7.62 0.40 17.00
C GLY A 38 -8.25 1.76 17.28
N GLU A 39 -7.55 2.55 18.11
CA GLU A 39 -7.90 3.94 18.39
C GLU A 39 -7.59 4.90 17.23
N GLY A 40 -7.01 4.37 16.15
CA GLY A 40 -6.56 5.15 15.02
C GLY A 40 -5.33 6.00 15.37
N PHE A 41 -5.02 6.94 14.48
CA PHE A 41 -3.87 7.81 14.61
C PHE A 41 -4.12 9.12 13.83
N ASP A 42 -3.42 10.19 14.20
CA ASP A 42 -3.42 11.41 13.40
C ASP A 42 -2.68 11.14 12.08
N TRP A 43 -3.42 10.85 11.03
CA TRP A 43 -2.90 10.55 9.70
C TRP A 43 -2.56 11.81 8.90
N THR A 44 -3.07 12.98 9.30
CA THR A 44 -2.91 14.24 8.57
C THR A 44 -1.45 14.69 8.50
N GLN A 45 -0.66 14.33 9.51
CA GLN A 45 0.79 14.54 9.52
C GLN A 45 1.51 13.76 8.41
N TYR A 46 0.96 12.64 7.95
CA TYR A 46 1.52 11.81 6.87
C TYR A 46 1.02 12.18 5.48
N GLU A 47 -0.07 12.94 5.37
CA GLU A 47 -0.55 13.49 4.10
C GLU A 47 0.35 14.63 3.61
N LYS A 48 0.98 15.36 4.53
CA LYS A 48 1.91 16.46 4.26
C LYS A 48 3.34 16.00 3.96
N LEU A 49 3.66 14.73 4.19
CA LEU A 49 4.99 14.19 3.90
C LEU A 49 5.14 14.01 2.39
N HIS A 50 6.14 14.70 1.83
CA HIS A 50 6.55 14.53 0.44
C HIS A 50 6.95 13.06 0.20
N PRO A 51 6.67 12.47 -0.98
CA PRO A 51 7.01 11.08 -1.30
C PRO A 51 8.46 10.69 -0.98
N ASP A 52 9.37 11.66 -1.04
CA ASP A 52 10.80 11.50 -0.81
C ASP A 52 11.15 11.27 0.67
N HIS A 53 10.31 11.71 1.62
CA HIS A 53 10.50 11.57 3.07
C HIS A 53 9.74 10.38 3.69
N LEU A 54 8.88 9.71 2.91
CA LEU A 54 8.12 8.54 3.37
C LEU A 54 9.02 7.32 3.65
N TRP A 55 10.27 7.32 3.17
CA TRP A 55 11.24 6.24 3.34
C TRP A 55 12.00 6.27 4.68
N GLU A 56 11.99 7.44 5.36
CA GLU A 56 12.78 7.70 6.57
C GLU A 56 12.00 7.44 7.87
N SER A 57 10.66 7.35 7.82
CA SER A 57 9.82 7.10 8.98
C SER A 57 9.07 5.76 8.84
N HIS A 58 9.20 4.90 9.85
CA HIS A 58 8.28 3.85 10.26
C HIS A 58 6.94 3.89 9.49
N GLY A 59 6.71 2.93 8.59
CA GLY A 59 5.54 2.99 7.69
C GLY A 59 5.83 2.67 6.22
N ARG A 60 6.92 1.94 5.92
CA ARG A 60 7.26 1.50 4.56
C ARG A 60 6.07 0.88 3.82
N GLY A 61 5.18 0.16 4.51
CA GLY A 61 3.96 -0.39 3.90
C GLY A 61 3.02 0.67 3.31
N ILE A 62 2.79 1.79 4.01
CA ILE A 62 1.94 2.89 3.52
C ILE A 62 2.62 3.61 2.36
N ALA A 63 3.93 3.88 2.49
CA ALA A 63 4.74 4.49 1.43
C ALA A 63 4.76 3.62 0.17
N MET A 64 5.00 2.32 0.32
CA MET A 64 5.00 1.33 -0.76
C MET A 64 3.61 1.18 -1.38
N ALA A 65 2.55 1.15 -0.59
CA ALA A 65 1.19 1.07 -1.11
C ALA A 65 0.81 2.32 -1.95
N LYS A 66 1.22 3.52 -1.50
CA LYS A 66 1.10 4.76 -2.30
C LYS A 66 1.98 4.75 -3.55
N ALA A 67 3.19 4.19 -3.48
CA ALA A 67 4.15 4.22 -4.58
C ALA A 67 3.95 3.12 -5.64
N MET A 68 3.39 1.96 -5.28
CA MET A 68 3.45 0.75 -6.11
C MET A 68 2.12 0.34 -6.75
N SER A 69 0.95 0.67 -6.17
CA SER A 69 -0.29 -0.02 -6.57
C SER A 69 -1.57 0.81 -6.56
N PHE A 70 -1.67 1.86 -5.75
CA PHE A 70 -2.90 2.62 -5.60
C PHE A 70 -2.76 4.03 -6.14
N HIS A 71 -3.61 4.41 -7.10
CA HIS A 71 -3.67 5.79 -7.61
C HIS A 71 -4.38 6.71 -6.62
N LYS A 72 -5.13 6.15 -5.66
CA LYS A 72 -5.74 6.90 -4.55
C LYS A 72 -5.67 6.08 -3.25
N MET A 73 -5.30 6.76 -2.17
CA MET A 73 -5.37 6.25 -0.79
C MET A 73 -5.91 7.37 0.11
N GLU A 74 -6.94 7.07 0.88
CA GLU A 74 -7.63 8.03 1.74
C GLU A 74 -7.84 7.41 3.14
N TYR A 75 -7.41 8.11 4.18
CA TYR A 75 -7.67 7.70 5.57
C TYR A 75 -9.02 8.26 6.02
N LEU A 76 -9.79 7.45 6.74
CA LEU A 76 -11.14 7.78 7.20
C LEU A 76 -11.27 7.62 8.72
N GLY A 77 -12.35 8.17 9.27
CA GLY A 77 -12.66 8.08 10.69
C GLY A 77 -11.55 8.68 11.56
N LYS A 78 -11.16 7.96 12.62
CA LYS A 78 -10.06 8.35 13.52
C LYS A 78 -8.67 7.92 13.00
N GLY A 79 -8.56 7.54 11.73
CA GLY A 79 -7.35 6.98 11.14
C GLY A 79 -7.24 5.46 11.23
N ASN A 80 -8.29 4.77 11.68
CA ASN A 80 -8.38 3.31 11.75
C ASN A 80 -9.05 2.68 10.50
N GLN A 81 -9.21 3.49 9.45
CA GLN A 81 -9.85 3.10 8.20
C GLN A 81 -9.05 3.67 7.04
N VAL A 82 -8.87 2.87 5.99
CA VAL A 82 -8.22 3.32 4.75
C VAL A 82 -8.96 2.79 3.53
N LEU A 83 -9.25 3.70 2.61
CA LEU A 83 -9.84 3.43 1.31
C LEU A 83 -8.74 3.54 0.24
N CYS A 84 -8.51 2.46 -0.51
CA CYS A 84 -7.51 2.39 -1.57
C CYS A 84 -8.17 2.07 -2.90
N LEU A 85 -7.80 2.79 -3.97
CA LEU A 85 -8.22 2.50 -5.34
C LEU A 85 -7.02 2.09 -6.18
N ALA A 86 -7.10 0.89 -6.75
CA ALA A 86 -6.15 0.37 -7.73
C ALA A 86 -6.81 0.24 -9.11
N SER A 87 -6.01 0.39 -10.15
CA SER A 87 -6.41 0.03 -11.51
C SER A 87 -6.12 -1.46 -11.72
N PRO A 88 -7.02 -2.26 -12.33
CA PRO A 88 -6.78 -3.68 -12.61
C PRO A 88 -5.65 -3.91 -13.60
N LYS A 89 -5.24 -2.87 -14.34
CA LYS A 89 -4.08 -2.92 -15.22
C LYS A 89 -2.82 -2.97 -14.35
N PHE A 90 -2.32 -4.18 -14.14
CA PHE A 90 -0.93 -4.37 -13.72
C PHE A 90 -0.04 -3.64 -14.72
N HIS A 91 0.85 -2.79 -14.23
CA HIS A 91 1.96 -2.27 -15.01
C HIS A 91 2.75 -3.49 -15.51
N GLU A 92 2.65 -3.82 -16.80
CA GLU A 92 3.71 -4.59 -17.45
C GLU A 92 4.99 -3.77 -17.21
N GLN A 93 5.91 -4.28 -16.41
CA GLN A 93 7.24 -3.71 -16.36
C GLN A 93 7.79 -3.75 -17.79
N PRO A 94 8.26 -2.62 -18.37
CA PRO A 94 9.03 -2.69 -19.60
C PRO A 94 10.30 -3.47 -19.24
N HIS A 95 10.34 -4.69 -19.72
CA HIS A 95 11.48 -5.60 -19.67
C HIS A 95 12.71 -4.83 -20.15
N LEU A 96 13.73 -4.77 -19.29
CA LEU A 96 15.08 -4.39 -19.67
C LEU A 96 15.44 -5.14 -20.96
N GLY A 97 15.88 -4.40 -21.98
CA GLY A 97 15.94 -4.86 -23.36
C GLY A 97 16.56 -6.24 -23.57
N ASN A 98 15.87 -7.05 -24.35
CA ASN A 98 16.42 -8.26 -24.96
C ASN A 98 17.57 -7.85 -25.91
N PRO A 99 18.81 -8.35 -25.75
CA PRO A 99 19.94 -8.00 -26.63
C PRO A 99 19.83 -8.58 -28.06
N ALA A 100 18.70 -9.17 -28.46
CA ALA A 100 18.54 -9.83 -29.75
C ALA A 100 18.26 -8.90 -30.96
N ASN A 101 18.45 -7.58 -30.85
CA ASN A 101 18.22 -6.65 -31.98
C ASN A 101 19.50 -6.00 -32.54
N LEU A 102 20.62 -6.73 -32.50
CA LEU A 102 21.85 -6.38 -33.21
C LEU A 102 22.03 -7.22 -34.48
N GLU A 103 21.04 -7.23 -35.38
CA GLU A 103 21.33 -7.55 -36.78
C GLU A 103 20.42 -6.73 -37.72
N LYS A 104 21.10 -6.11 -38.71
CA LYS A 104 20.60 -5.55 -39.99
C LYS A 104 20.25 -4.06 -40.00
N THR A 105 21.27 -3.24 -40.17
CA THR A 105 21.18 -2.01 -40.98
C THR A 105 21.70 -2.28 -42.39
N PRO A 106 20.92 -2.09 -43.46
CA PRO A 106 21.41 -2.07 -44.83
C PRO A 106 21.69 -0.63 -45.29
N SER A 107 22.93 -0.35 -45.68
CA SER A 107 23.35 0.45 -46.85
C SER A 107 24.87 0.51 -46.90
#